data_AF-A0A7X2ZXQ3-F1
#
_entry.id   AF-A0A7X2ZXQ3-F1
#
_cell.length_a   1.000
_cell.length_b   1.000
_cell.length_c   1.000
_cell.angle_alpha   90.00
_cell.angle_beta   90.00
_cell.angle_gamma   90.00
#
_symmetry.space_group_name_H-M   'P 1'
#
loop_
_entity.id
_entity.type
_entity.pdbx_description
1 polymer ?
#
loop_
_entity_poly.entity_id
_entity_poly.type
_entity_poly.pdbx_seq_one_letter_code
_entity_poly.pdbx_strand_id
1 'polypeptide(L)' 'MDKKQTTLKDIAAKLNVSISTVSRALQGNTRISAQTREKVLELAQEYNYFQ' A
#
# COMPACT_ATOMS: atom_id res chain seq x y z
N MET A 1 8.25 -17.12 -16.56
CA MET A 1 6.84 -16.94 -16.16
C MET A 1 6.84 -16.05 -14.92
N ASP A 2 6.94 -14.76 -15.17
CA ASP A 2 7.16 -13.74 -14.16
C ASP A 2 5.84 -13.49 -13.43
N LYS A 3 5.68 -14.13 -12.26
CA LYS A 3 4.67 -13.73 -11.28
C LYS A 3 4.95 -12.26 -10.97
N LYS A 4 4.16 -11.35 -11.54
CA LYS A 4 4.08 -9.97 -11.09
C LYS A 4 3.59 -10.02 -9.64
N GLN A 5 4.52 -10.16 -8.71
CA GLN A 5 4.23 -9.91 -7.31
C GLN A 5 3.79 -8.47 -7.24
N THR A 6 2.57 -8.24 -6.76
CA THR A 6 2.13 -6.88 -6.51
C THR A 6 3.14 -6.24 -5.58
N THR A 7 3.80 -5.18 -6.04
CA THR A 7 4.79 -4.49 -5.23
C THR A 7 4.16 -3.28 -4.56
N LEU A 8 4.84 -2.70 -3.57
CA LEU A 8 4.44 -1.42 -2.98
C LEU A 8 4.24 -0.32 -4.04
N LYS A 9 4.92 -0.42 -5.19
CA LYS A 9 4.75 0.47 -6.33
C LYS A 9 3.35 0.40 -6.93
N ASP A 10 2.76 -0.77 -7.04
CA ASP A 10 1.42 -0.94 -7.63
C ASP A 10 0.35 -0.35 -6.70
N ILE A 11 0.47 -0.61 -5.39
CA ILE A 11 -0.41 -0.03 -4.37
C ILE A 11 -0.29 1.49 -4.36
N ALA A 12 0.95 2.00 -4.41
CA ALA A 12 1.25 3.42 -4.49
C ALA A 12 0.63 4.06 -5.75
N ALA A 13 0.82 3.45 -6.91
CA ALA A 13 0.27 3.93 -8.17
C ALA A 13 -1.26 3.96 -8.16
N LYS A 14 -1.90 2.93 -7.61
CA LYS A 14 -3.36 2.83 -7.57
C LYS A 14 -4.01 3.81 -6.58
N LEU A 15 -3.36 4.05 -5.45
CA LEU A 15 -3.81 5.04 -4.47
C LEU A 15 -3.33 6.47 -4.79
N ASN A 16 -2.59 6.64 -5.89
CA ASN A 16 -1.98 7.91 -6.30
C ASN A 16 -1.12 8.54 -5.19
N VAL A 17 -0.38 7.70 -4.47
CA VAL A 17 0.52 8.11 -3.39
C VAL A 17 1.92 7.61 -3.67
N SER A 18 2.91 8.14 -2.95
CA SER A 18 4.28 7.63 -3.04
C SER A 18 4.44 6.32 -2.29
N ILE A 19 5.40 5.48 -2.73
CA ILE A 19 5.82 4.27 -2.01
C ILE A 19 6.16 4.58 -0.54
N SER A 20 6.80 5.73 -0.30
CA SER A 20 7.12 6.23 1.04
C SER A 20 5.87 6.56 1.87
N THR A 21 4.76 6.95 1.24
CA THR A 21 3.46 7.13 1.89
C THR A 21 2.83 5.78 2.24
N VAL A 22 2.86 4.81 1.31
CA VAL A 22 2.39 3.43 1.58
C VAL A 22 3.18 2.79 2.72
N SER A 23 4.51 2.92 2.69
CA SER A 23 5.40 2.43 3.74
C SER A 23 5.09 3.07 5.10
N ARG A 24 4.91 4.40 5.16
CA ARG A 24 4.51 5.10 6.39
C ARG A 24 3.10 4.71 6.86
N ALA A 25 2.18 4.43 5.93
CA ALA A 25 0.82 4.01 6.25
C ALA A 25 0.80 2.61 6.88
N LEU A 26 1.59 1.69 6.33
CA LEU A 26 1.80 0.35 6.89
C LEU A 26 2.50 0.41 8.25
N GLN A 27 3.43 1.36 8.44
CA GLN A 27 4.09 1.59 9.73
C GLN A 27 3.20 2.30 10.77
N GLY A 28 1.96 2.67 10.44
CA GLY A 28 1.04 3.32 11.38
C GLY A 28 1.41 4.76 11.72
N ASN A 29 2.09 5.47 10.82
CA ASN A 29 2.50 6.85 11.05
C ASN A 29 1.27 7.78 11.13
N THR A 30 1.15 8.56 12.21
CA THR A 30 0.02 9.47 12.48
C THR A 30 -0.10 10.63 11.50
N ARG A 31 0.94 10.86 10.67
CA ARG A 31 0.93 11.86 9.61
C ARG A 31 0.02 11.51 8.43
N ILE A 32 -0.49 10.28 8.39
CA ILE A 32 -1.41 9.79 7.36
C ILE A 32 -2.81 9.68 7.96
N SER A 33 -3.80 10.23 7.24
CA SER A 33 -5.20 10.12 7.65
C SER A 33 -5.59 8.66 7.82
N ALA A 34 -6.36 8.35 8.87
CA ALA A 34 -6.85 6.99 9.14
C ALA A 34 -7.52 6.40 7.90
N GLN A 35 -8.31 7.21 7.20
CA GLN A 35 -9.00 6.84 5.98
C GLN A 35 -8.06 6.43 4.83
N THR A 36 -6.89 7.08 4.70
CA THR A 36 -5.88 6.71 3.69
C THR A 36 -5.13 5.46 4.11
N ARG A 37 -4.84 5.30 5.41
CA ARG A 37 -4.20 4.11 5.95
C ARG A 37 -5.07 2.86 5.78
N GLU A 38 -6.37 2.96 6.05
CA GLU A 38 -7.32 1.87 5.82
C GLU A 38 -7.33 1.47 4.35
N LYS A 39 -7.47 2.43 3.42
CA LYS A 39 -7.41 2.15 1.98
C LYS A 39 -6.10 1.48 1.56
N VAL A 40 -4.96 1.88 2.14
CA VAL A 40 -3.65 1.25 1.89
C VAL A 40 -3.63 -0.20 2.39
N LEU A 41 -4.15 -0.45 3.60
CA LEU A 41 -4.21 -1.78 4.19
C LEU A 41 -5.16 -2.71 3.43
N GLU A 42 -6.35 -2.23 3.08
CA GLU A 42 -7.32 -2.96 2.26
C GLU A 42 -6.73 -3.32 0.90
N LEU A 43 -6.12 -2.37 0.19
CA LEU A 43 -5.45 -2.66 -1.06
C LEU A 43 -4.30 -3.66 -0.86
N ALA A 44 -3.46 -3.47 0.16
CA ALA A 44 -2.34 -4.39 0.41
C ALA A 44 -2.81 -5.83 0.68
N GLN A 45 -3.96 -5.99 1.35
CA GLN A 45 -4.60 -7.28 1.56
C GLN A 45 -5.20 -7.84 0.26
N GLU A 46 -5.99 -7.05 -0.49
CA GLU A 46 -6.58 -7.48 -1.78
C GLU A 46 -5.53 -7.93 -2.77
N TYR A 47 -4.41 -7.22 -2.81
CA TYR A 47 -3.32 -7.49 -3.75
C TYR A 47 -2.39 -8.62 -3.33
N ASN A 48 -2.67 -9.31 -2.22
CA ASN A 48 -1.82 -10.38 -1.66
C ASN A 48 -0.35 -9.95 -1.53
N TYR A 49 -0.09 -8.71 -1.10
CA TYR A 49 1.27 -8.21 -0.89
C TYR A 49 2.06 -9.06 0.15
N PHE A 50 1.35 -9.83 0.98
CA PHE A 50 1.93 -10.71 2.00
C PHE A 50 2.15 -12.17 1.54
N GLN A 51 2.08 -12.48 0.24
CA GLN A 51 2.18 -13.86 -0.29
C GLN A 51 3.47 -14.17 -1.08
#